data_AF-A0A845FXS1-F1
#
_entry.id   AF-A0A845FXS1-F1
#
_cell.length_a   1.000
_cell.length_b   1.000
_cell.length_c   1.000
_cell.angle_alpha   90.00
_cell.angle_beta   90.00
_cell.angle_gamma   90.00
#
_symmetry.space_group_name_H-M   'P 1'
#
loop_
_entity.id
_entity.type
_entity.pdbx_description
1 polymer ?
#
loop_
_entity_poly.entity_id
_entity_poly.type
_entity_poly.pdbx_seq_one_letter_code
_entity_poly.pdbx_strand_id
1 'polypeptide(L)'
;DGHYTFDPSNAAYQNLAAGEPYDVVIPITVTDATGANTTRSDAITIHLTGTNDAPVVNHVVTSQVATEDAAFSFALPADTFGDIDTGDSLTLSAT
;
A
#
# COMPACT_ATOMS: atom_id res chain seq x y z
N ASP A 1 -26.86 5.19 -16.35
CA ASP A 1 -26.18 6.10 -17.30
C ASP A 1 -24.71 5.77 -17.51
N GLY A 2 -24.09 4.92 -16.67
CA GLY A 2 -22.71 4.49 -16.87
C GLY A 2 -21.68 5.39 -16.18
N HIS A 3 -22.04 6.01 -15.05
CA HIS A 3 -21.07 6.69 -14.21
C HIS A 3 -20.19 5.71 -13.43
N TYR A 4 -18.88 5.98 -13.43
CA TYR A 4 -17.87 5.25 -12.68
C TYR A 4 -17.01 6.24 -11.89
N THR A 5 -16.58 5.82 -10.70
CA THR A 5 -15.61 6.53 -9.87
C THR A 5 -14.48 5.56 -9.56
N PHE A 6 -13.24 6.05 -9.61
CA PHE A 6 -12.07 5.30 -9.20
C PHE A 6 -11.44 5.99 -7.99
N ASP A 7 -11.14 5.19 -6.96
CA ASP A 7 -10.43 5.64 -5.78
C ASP A 7 -9.01 5.05 -5.80
N PRO A 8 -7.98 5.84 -6.12
CA PRO A 8 -6.60 5.37 -6.13
C PRO A 8 -6.06 5.12 -4.72
N SER A 9 -6.72 5.58 -3.65
CA SER A 9 -6.28 5.43 -2.26
C SER A 9 -6.72 4.10 -1.60
N ASN A 10 -7.34 3.22 -2.39
CA ASN A 10 -7.82 1.94 -1.88
C ASN A 10 -6.64 1.07 -1.44
N ALA A 11 -6.74 0.48 -0.24
CA ALA A 11 -5.74 -0.40 0.35
C ALA A 11 -5.29 -1.56 -0.55
N ALA A 12 -6.09 -1.97 -1.53
CA ALA A 12 -5.74 -2.99 -2.51
C ALA A 12 -4.52 -2.66 -3.39
N TYR A 13 -4.14 -1.38 -3.50
CA TYR A 13 -3.03 -0.92 -4.35
C TYR A 13 -1.95 -0.15 -3.58
N GLN A 14 -2.12 0.05 -2.28
CA GLN A 14 -1.18 0.85 -1.48
C GLN A 14 0.15 0.17 -1.21
N ASN A 15 0.28 -1.13 -1.50
CA ASN A 15 1.52 -1.87 -1.29
C ASN A 15 2.41 -1.93 -2.54
N LEU A 16 2.04 -1.22 -3.61
CA LEU A 16 2.77 -1.19 -4.87
C LEU A 16 4.03 -0.35 -4.72
N ALA A 17 5.20 -0.96 -4.93
CA ALA A 17 6.46 -0.25 -4.84
C ALA A 17 6.57 0.89 -5.85
N ALA A 18 7.48 1.83 -5.61
CA ALA A 18 7.73 2.95 -6.51
C ALA A 18 8.01 2.49 -7.96
N GLY A 19 7.16 2.92 -8.90
CA GLY A 19 7.27 2.55 -10.31
C GLY A 19 6.68 1.18 -10.67
N GLU A 20 6.15 0.43 -9.71
CA GLU A 20 5.50 -0.86 -9.97
C GLU A 20 4.18 -0.65 -10.75
N PRO A 21 4.04 -1.24 -11.95
CA PRO A 21 2.81 -1.10 -12.73
C PRO A 21 1.73 -2.09 -12.25
N TYR A 22 0.48 -1.63 -12.22
CA TYR A 22 -0.66 -2.48 -11.91
C TYR A 22 -1.90 -2.07 -12.72
N ASP A 23 -2.58 -3.03 -13.33
CA ASP A 23 -3.77 -2.77 -14.15
C ASP A 23 -5.05 -3.21 -13.46
N VAL A 24 -5.98 -2.27 -13.30
CA VAL A 24 -7.36 -2.57 -12.87
C VAL A 24 -8.22 -2.73 -14.11
N VAL A 25 -8.66 -3.96 -14.38
CA VAL A 25 -9.50 -4.30 -15.53
C VAL A 25 -10.95 -4.45 -15.10
N ILE A 26 -11.84 -3.67 -15.72
CA ILE A 26 -13.26 -3.60 -15.37
C ILE A 26 -14.09 -4.13 -16.55
N PRO A 27 -14.73 -5.31 -16.41
CA PRO A 27 -15.62 -5.84 -17.43
C PRO A 27 -16.95 -5.08 -17.43
N ILE A 28 -17.52 -4.87 -18.62
CA ILE A 28 -18.86 -4.30 -18.79
C ILE A 28 -19.76 -5.32 -19.48
N THR A 29 -20.88 -5.61 -18.84
CA THR A 29 -21.97 -6.42 -19.40
C THR A 29 -23.14 -5.52 -19.76
N VAL A 30 -23.61 -5.62 -21.01
CA VAL A 30 -24.84 -4.98 -21.48
C VAL A 30 -25.91 -6.03 -21.68
N THR A 31 -27.14 -5.73 -21.27
CA THR A 31 -28.30 -6.61 -21.43
C THR A 31 -29.38 -5.87 -22.22
N ASP A 32 -29.93 -6.52 -23.25
CA ASP A 32 -31.01 -5.95 -24.05
C ASP A 32 -32.39 -6.14 -23.40
N ALA A 33 -33.42 -5.55 -24.02
CA ALA A 33 -34.79 -5.63 -23.52
C ALA A 33 -35.40 -7.04 -23.54
N THR A 34 -34.77 -7.99 -24.27
CA THR A 34 -35.18 -9.40 -24.33
C THR A 34 -34.44 -10.29 -23.33
N GLY A 35 -33.46 -9.73 -22.61
CA GLY A 35 -32.65 -10.42 -21.60
C GLY A 35 -31.37 -11.04 -22.14
N ALA A 36 -31.05 -10.88 -23.43
CA ALA A 36 -29.77 -11.31 -23.97
C ALA A 36 -28.67 -10.37 -23.47
N ASN A 37 -27.52 -10.92 -23.07
CA ASN A 37 -26.39 -10.13 -22.59
C ASN A 37 -25.12 -10.38 -23.40
N THR A 38 -24.25 -9.38 -23.41
CA THR A 38 -22.90 -9.45 -23.96
C THR A 38 -21.94 -8.77 -23.00
N THR A 39 -20.81 -9.43 -22.73
CA THR A 39 -19.77 -8.91 -21.84
C THR A 39 -18.51 -8.59 -22.64
N ARG A 40 -17.94 -7.41 -22.42
CA ARG A 40 -16.57 -7.08 -22.84
C ARG A 40 -15.70 -7.08 -21.59
N SER A 41 -14.72 -7.99 -21.54
CA SER A 41 -13.86 -8.18 -20.36
C SER A 41 -12.98 -6.97 -20.05
N ASP A 42 -12.49 -6.29 -21.08
CA ASP A 42 -11.48 -5.23 -20.95
C ASP A 42 -12.08 -3.87 -21.35
N ALA A 43 -13.33 -3.64 -20.98
CA ALA A 43 -14.09 -2.48 -21.43
C ALA A 43 -13.51 -1.17 -20.87
N ILE A 44 -12.98 -1.21 -19.64
CA ILE A 44 -12.20 -0.13 -19.03
C ILE A 44 -10.96 -0.76 -18.40
N THR A 45 -9.79 -0.19 -18.69
CA THR A 45 -8.53 -0.53 -18.03
C THR A 45 -7.98 0.74 -17.39
N ILE A 46 -7.61 0.66 -16.12
CA ILE A 46 -6.97 1.75 -15.38
C ILE A 46 -5.54 1.31 -15.07
N HIS A 47 -4.58 2.06 -15.61
CA HIS A 47 -3.16 1.83 -15.37
C HIS A 47 -2.73 2.58 -14.12
N LEU A 48 -2.23 1.85 -13.13
CA LEU A 48 -1.65 2.37 -11.91
C LEU A 48 -0.13 2.25 -11.98
N THR A 49 0.53 3.16 -11.30
CA THR A 49 1.97 3.10 -11.05
C THR A 49 2.17 3.41 -9.59
N GLY A 50 2.77 2.46 -8.86
CA GLY A 50 3.07 2.60 -7.45
C GLY A 50 3.95 3.81 -7.17
N THR A 51 3.79 4.37 -5.97
CA THR A 51 4.59 5.48 -5.45
C THR A 51 5.31 5.01 -4.21
N ASN A 52 6.46 5.61 -3.90
CA ASN A 52 7.11 5.34 -2.61
C ASN A 52 6.29 5.99 -1.49
N ASP A 53 5.70 5.19 -0.62
CA ASP A 53 5.17 5.65 0.64
C ASP A 53 6.32 5.90 1.64
N ALA A 54 6.09 6.74 2.64
CA ALA A 54 7.13 7.05 3.63
C ALA A 54 7.03 6.07 4.81
N PRO A 55 8.17 5.63 5.40
CA PRO A 55 8.14 4.77 6.57
C PRO A 55 7.37 5.41 7.72
N VAL A 56 6.60 4.60 8.42
CA VAL A 56 5.79 4.99 9.58
C VAL A 56 6.30 4.37 10.87
N VAL A 57 5.97 5.00 11.99
CA VAL A 57 6.20 4.44 13.33
C VAL A 57 4.99 3.61 13.73
N ASN A 58 5.13 2.28 13.74
CA ASN A 58 4.08 1.37 14.20
C ASN A 58 4.03 1.31 15.74
N HIS A 59 5.21 1.35 16.37
CA HIS A 59 5.34 1.29 17.83
C HIS A 59 6.18 2.46 18.34
N VAL A 60 5.57 3.31 19.17
CA VAL A 60 6.28 4.42 19.80
C VAL A 60 7.33 3.88 20.76
N VAL A 61 8.59 4.24 20.54
CA VAL A 61 9.68 3.94 21.47
C VAL A 61 9.65 4.94 22.61
N THR A 62 9.33 4.47 23.82
CA THR A 62 9.28 5.30 25.02
C THR A 62 10.67 5.53 25.60
N SER A 63 10.79 6.55 26.46
CA SER A 63 12.03 6.83 27.18
C SER A 63 12.46 5.63 28.01
N GLN A 64 13.73 5.27 27.87
CA GLN A 64 14.36 4.23 28.66
C GLN A 64 15.06 4.86 29.88
N VAL A 65 15.08 4.14 30.99
CA VAL A 65 15.84 4.53 32.18
C VAL A 65 17.10 3.67 32.23
N ALA A 66 18.25 4.31 32.40
CA ALA A 66 19.52 3.63 32.59
C ALA A 66 20.09 4.01 33.97
N THR A 67 20.81 3.08 34.58
CA THR A 67 21.58 3.34 35.81
C THR A 67 22.95 3.89 35.43
N GLU A 68 23.43 4.87 36.19
CA GLU A 68 24.82 5.34 36.04
C GLU A 68 25.81 4.19 36.24
N ASP A 69 26.94 4.29 35.55
CA ASP A 69 28.05 3.32 35.60
C ASP A 69 27.67 1.87 35.25
N ALA A 70 26.51 1.66 34.61
CA ALA A 70 26.06 0.38 34.10
C ALA A 70 25.95 0.40 32.57
N ALA A 71 26.27 -0.73 31.94
CA ALA A 71 26.07 -0.90 30.51
C ALA A 71 24.57 -0.83 30.18
N PHE A 72 24.22 -0.03 29.16
CA PHE A 72 22.86 0.07 28.65
C PHE A 72 22.75 -0.66 27.31
N SER A 73 21.73 -1.52 27.18
CA SER A 73 21.39 -2.20 25.94
C SER A 73 19.89 -2.13 25.74
N PHE A 74 19.48 -1.72 24.55
CA PHE A 74 18.09 -1.68 24.14
C PHE A 74 17.96 -2.31 22.76
N ALA A 75 17.14 -3.36 22.66
CA ALA A 75 16.79 -3.97 21.39
C ALA A 75 15.49 -3.34 20.90
N LEU A 76 15.53 -2.70 19.72
CA LEU A 76 14.30 -2.27 19.06
C LEU A 76 13.53 -3.50 18.58
N PRO A 77 12.21 -3.60 18.86
CA PRO A 77 11.34 -4.54 18.17
C PRO A 77 11.47 -4.37 16.65
N ALA A 78 11.52 -5.48 15.92
CA ALA A 78 11.74 -5.46 14.47
C ALA A 78 10.60 -4.76 13.71
N ASP A 79 9.41 -4.70 14.30
CA ASP A 79 8.19 -4.09 13.76
C ASP A 79 7.99 -2.63 14.21
N THR A 80 8.96 -2.02 14.90
CA THR A 80 8.86 -0.63 15.40
C THR A 80 8.54 0.36 14.28
N PHE A 81 9.14 0.16 13.12
CA PHE A 81 8.90 0.93 11.91
C PHE A 81 8.36 -0.01 10.83
N GLY A 82 7.53 0.53 9.94
CA GLY A 82 6.99 -0.21 8.82
C GLY A 82 6.92 0.69 7.58
N ASP A 83 6.92 0.04 6.43
CA ASP A 83 6.52 0.63 5.17
C ASP A 83 5.49 -0.30 4.54
N ILE A 84 4.50 0.27 3.84
CA ILE A 84 3.45 -0.51 3.18
C ILE A 84 3.93 -1.04 1.83
N ASP A 85 4.97 -0.43 1.25
CA ASP A 85 5.53 -0.80 -0.05
C ASP A 85 6.20 -2.17 -0.01
N THR A 86 5.83 -3.01 -0.97
CA THR A 86 6.35 -4.38 -1.06
C THR A 86 7.80 -4.37 -1.51
N GLY A 87 8.68 -5.01 -0.74
CA GLY A 87 10.09 -5.17 -1.11
C GLY A 87 10.96 -3.96 -0.78
N ASP A 88 10.42 -2.95 -0.08
CA ASP A 88 11.21 -1.85 0.45
C ASP A 88 12.16 -2.29 1.59
N SER A 89 13.19 -1.50 1.83
CA SER A 89 14.18 -1.72 2.89
C SER A 89 14.30 -0.51 3.80
N LEU A 90 13.97 -0.71 5.07
CA LEU A 90 14.11 0.32 6.09
C LEU A 90 15.56 0.46 6.57
N THR A 91 16.08 1.69 6.49
CA THR A 91 17.40 2.04 7.04
C THR A 91 17.24 2.92 8.27
N LEU A 92 17.82 2.51 9.40
CA LEU A 92 17.81 3.29 10.64
C LEU A 92 19.17 3.99 10.83
N SER A 93 19.14 5.29 11.09
CA SER A 93 20.33 6.08 11.41
C SER A 93 20.10 6.95 12.65
N ALA A 94 21.11 7.05 13.51
CA ALA A 94 21.16 7.98 14.63
C ALA A 94 22.50 8.74 14.60
N THR A 95 22.47 10.02 14.94
CA THR A 95 23.65 10.92 15.00
C THR A 95 24.07 11.23 16.42
#